data_AF-H1Z0G4-F1
#
_entry.id   AF-H1Z0G4-F1
#
_cell.length_a   1.000
_cell.length_b   1.000
_cell.length_c   1.000
_cell.angle_alpha   90.00
_cell.angle_beta   90.00
_cell.angle_gamma   90.00
#
_symmetry.space_group_name_H-M   'P 1'
#
loop_
_entity.id
_entity.type
_entity.pdbx_description
1 polymer ?
#
loop_
_entity_poly.entity_id
_entity_poly.type
_entity_poly.pdbx_seq_one_letter_code
_entity_poly.pdbx_strand_id
1 'polypeptide(L)'
;MAAEGKPKVAKAYDRLRDMSEDEESRRAYEERITEIIEVDLRMQAAEERGEIKGREEGIIHDAKKMISLGMDDDIIMKITELPAEKIARLRSEVEL
;
A
#
# COMPACT_ATOMS: atom_id res chain seq x y z
N MET A 1 9.20 -37.93 14.35
CA MET A 1 10.17 -37.46 15.36
C MET A 1 11.13 -36.51 14.68
N ALA A 2 11.10 -35.23 15.04
CA ALA A 2 12.04 -34.23 14.54
C ALA A 2 12.28 -33.19 15.63
N ALA A 3 12.93 -33.62 16.71
CA ALA A 3 13.36 -32.73 17.80
C ALA A 3 14.80 -33.03 18.24
N GLU A 4 15.61 -33.65 17.40
CA GLU A 4 17.07 -33.67 17.58
C GLU A 4 17.68 -32.42 16.93
N GLY A 5 17.12 -31.26 17.26
CA GLY A 5 17.62 -29.95 16.83
C GLY A 5 18.25 -29.25 18.02
N LYS A 6 19.50 -28.82 17.87
CA LYS A 6 20.35 -28.00 18.77
C LYS A 6 19.66 -27.53 20.07
N PRO A 7 20.24 -27.70 21.28
CA PRO A 7 19.57 -27.49 22.57
C PRO A 7 18.82 -26.15 22.78
N LYS A 8 19.15 -25.10 22.03
CA LYS A 8 18.39 -23.83 22.02
C LYS A 8 17.01 -23.95 21.33
N VAL A 9 16.90 -24.77 20.29
CA VAL A 9 15.68 -25.03 19.53
C VAL A 9 14.69 -25.86 20.37
N ALA A 10 15.17 -26.89 21.06
CA ALA A 10 14.35 -27.67 21.99
C ALA A 10 13.76 -26.80 23.12
N LYS A 11 14.59 -25.94 23.75
CA LYS A 11 14.10 -25.01 24.79
C LYS A 11 13.07 -24.01 24.28
N ALA A 12 13.22 -23.52 23.05
CA ALA A 12 12.24 -22.63 22.44
C ALA A 12 10.91 -23.37 22.16
N TYR A 13 10.99 -24.62 21.73
CA TYR A 13 9.83 -25.47 21.46
C TYR A 13 9.07 -25.84 22.74
N ASP A 14 9.77 -26.20 23.81
CA ASP A 14 9.14 -26.47 25.12
C ASP A 14 8.47 -25.21 25.68
N ARG A 15 9.12 -24.04 25.57
CA ARG A 15 8.52 -22.77 26.01
C ARG A 15 7.28 -22.39 25.20
N LEU A 16 7.29 -22.64 23.89
CA LEU A 16 6.13 -22.43 23.02
C LEU A 16 5.00 -23.41 23.36
N ARG A 17 5.33 -24.68 23.65
CA ARG A 17 4.36 -25.69 24.08
C ARG A 17 3.70 -25.26 25.39
N ASP A 18 4.49 -24.87 26.39
CA ASP A 18 3.99 -24.40 27.69
C ASP A 18 3.10 -23.15 27.56
N MET A 19 3.46 -22.21 26.69
CA MET A 19 2.63 -21.04 26.40
C MET A 19 1.35 -21.37 25.61
N SER A 20 1.35 -22.47 24.85
CA SER A 20 0.19 -22.94 24.09
C SER A 20 -0.79 -23.76 24.93
N GLU A 21 -0.33 -24.33 26.06
CA GLU A 21 -1.15 -25.11 27.00
C GLU A 21 -1.96 -24.21 27.96
N ASP A 22 -1.52 -22.96 28.20
CA ASP A 22 -2.29 -21.96 28.95
C ASP A 22 -3.18 -21.13 28.00
N GLU A 23 -4.49 -21.38 28.05
CA GLU A 23 -5.49 -20.79 27.15
C GLU A 23 -5.52 -19.26 27.19
N GLU A 24 -5.26 -18.66 28.35
CA GLU A 24 -5.22 -17.20 28.50
C GLU A 24 -3.98 -16.60 27.84
N SER A 25 -2.79 -17.15 28.13
CA SER A 25 -1.55 -16.73 27.48
C SER A 25 -1.57 -16.95 25.97
N ARG A 26 -2.15 -18.06 25.50
CA ARG A 26 -2.30 -18.35 24.07
C ARG A 26 -3.19 -17.30 23.39
N ARG A 27 -4.37 -17.01 23.94
CA ARG A 27 -5.28 -16.00 23.38
C ARG A 27 -4.65 -14.61 23.36
N ALA A 28 -4.00 -14.20 24.45
CA ALA A 28 -3.29 -12.91 24.49
C ALA A 28 -2.17 -12.82 23.43
N TYR A 29 -1.48 -13.93 23.16
CA TYR A 29 -0.48 -14.00 22.09
C TYR A 29 -1.13 -13.91 20.70
N GLU A 30 -2.19 -14.67 20.44
CA GLU A 30 -2.91 -14.67 19.17
C GLU A 30 -3.56 -13.31 18.86
N GLU A 31 -4.17 -12.65 19.86
CA GLU A 31 -4.71 -11.29 19.74
C GLU A 31 -3.63 -10.29 19.36
N ARG A 32 -2.46 -10.36 20.02
CA ARG A 32 -1.32 -9.49 19.70
C ARG A 32 -0.79 -9.73 18.29
N ILE A 33 -0.67 -10.98 17.86
CA ILE A 33 -0.23 -11.30 16.49
C ILE A 33 -1.25 -10.79 15.48
N THR A 34 -2.55 -10.96 15.77
CA THR A 34 -3.63 -10.44 14.93
C THR A 34 -3.54 -8.93 14.80
N GLU A 35 -3.34 -8.19 15.91
CA GLU A 35 -3.18 -6.75 15.89
C GLU A 35 -1.98 -6.31 15.03
N ILE A 36 -0.83 -6.98 15.18
CA ILE A 36 0.37 -6.69 14.37
C ILE A 36 0.08 -6.88 12.87
N ILE A 37 -0.58 -7.98 12.51
CA ILE A 37 -0.94 -8.28 11.12
C ILE A 37 -1.94 -7.25 10.59
N GLU A 38 -2.96 -6.88 11.37
CA GLU A 38 -3.93 -5.87 10.97
C GLU A 38 -3.29 -4.51 10.74
N VAL A 39 -2.37 -4.10 11.61
CA VAL A 39 -1.63 -2.84 11.45
C VAL A 39 -0.78 -2.88 10.19
N ASP A 40 -0.04 -3.97 9.94
CA ASP A 40 0.78 -4.12 8.74
C ASP A 40 -0.06 -4.06 7.46
N LEU A 41 -1.19 -4.75 7.43
CA LEU A 41 -2.13 -4.71 6.31
C LEU A 41 -2.70 -3.31 6.08
N ARG A 42 -3.02 -2.56 7.15
CA ARG A 42 -3.48 -1.17 7.04
C ARG A 42 -2.39 -0.26 6.49
N MET A 43 -1.13 -0.44 6.90
CA MET A 43 -0.01 0.33 6.37
C MET A 43 0.23 0.05 4.90
N GLN A 44 0.28 -1.22 4.49
CA GLN A 44 0.43 -1.61 3.08
C GLN A 44 -0.69 -1.03 2.20
N ALA A 45 -1.94 -1.13 2.66
CA ALA A 45 -3.07 -0.56 1.94
C ALA A 45 -3.00 0.98 1.87
N ALA A 46 -2.45 1.65 2.88
CA ALA A 46 -2.25 3.10 2.88
C ALA A 46 -1.15 3.51 1.91
N GLU A 47 -0.04 2.77 1.86
CA GLU A 47 1.06 2.99 0.91
C GLU A 47 0.58 2.81 -0.53
N GLU A 48 -0.10 1.71 -0.85
CA GLU A 48 -0.65 1.44 -2.19
C GLU A 48 -1.62 2.54 -2.63
N ARG A 49 -2.53 2.96 -1.74
CA ARG A 49 -3.43 4.09 -2.02
C ARG A 49 -2.67 5.39 -2.23
N GLY A 50 -1.57 5.61 -1.50
CA GLY A 50 -0.70 6.76 -1.65
C GLY A 50 -0.02 6.79 -3.01
N GLU A 51 0.52 5.66 -3.47
CA GLU A 51 1.14 5.51 -4.78
C GLU A 51 0.14 5.74 -5.92
N ILE A 52 -1.05 5.15 -5.84
CA ILE A 52 -2.10 5.35 -6.85
C ILE A 52 -2.50 6.81 -6.93
N LYS A 53 -2.79 7.45 -5.79
CA LYS A 53 -3.15 8.88 -5.75
C LYS A 53 -2.02 9.77 -6.25
N GLY A 54 -0.79 9.52 -5.81
CA GLY A 54 0.38 10.29 -6.23
C GLY A 54 0.63 10.18 -7.74
N ARG A 55 0.42 8.99 -8.33
CA ARG A 55 0.49 8.81 -9.78
C ARG A 55 -0.61 9.59 -10.50
N GLU A 56 -1.86 9.50 -10.05
CA GLU A 56 -2.97 10.25 -10.64
C GLU A 56 -2.76 11.78 -10.54
N GLU A 57 -2.35 12.27 -9.38
CA GLU A 57 -2.05 13.68 -9.14
C GLU A 57 -0.88 14.15 -10.01
N GLY A 58 0.18 13.33 -10.16
CA GLY A 58 1.32 13.61 -11.02
C GLY A 58 0.93 13.69 -12.50
N ILE A 59 0.12 12.75 -13.00
CA ILE A 59 -0.41 12.79 -14.37
C ILE A 59 -1.23 14.06 -14.61
N ILE A 60 -2.09 14.45 -13.66
CA ILE A 60 -2.89 15.67 -13.77
C ILE A 60 -2.00 16.92 -13.75
N HIS A 61 -1.01 16.98 -12.86
CA HIS A 61 -0.05 18.09 -12.79
C HIS A 61 0.69 18.26 -14.13
N ASP A 62 1.21 17.17 -14.69
CA ASP A 62 1.97 17.21 -15.93
C ASP A 62 1.07 17.57 -17.12
N ALA A 63 -0.16 17.06 -17.17
CA ALA A 63 -1.15 17.46 -18.17
C ALA A 63 -1.42 18.98 -18.12
N LYS A 64 -1.64 19.56 -16.93
CA LYS A 64 -1.82 21.01 -16.78
C LYS A 64 -0.60 21.79 -17.26
N LYS A 65 0.60 21.33 -16.94
CA LYS A 65 1.86 21.95 -17.41
C LYS A 65 1.98 21.91 -18.93
N MET A 66 1.64 20.77 -19.57
CA MET A 66 1.63 20.65 -21.03
C MET A 66 0.63 21.62 -21.68
N ILE A 67 -0.57 21.75 -21.09
CA ILE A 67 -1.59 22.71 -21.53
C ILE A 67 -1.05 24.14 -21.43
N SER A 68 -0.45 24.53 -20.30
CA SER A 68 0.14 25.87 -20.13
C SER A 68 1.28 26.16 -21.11
N LEU A 69 1.95 25.13 -21.62
CA LEU A 69 2.97 25.24 -22.67
C LEU A 69 2.39 25.28 -24.09
N GLY A 70 1.06 25.24 -24.23
CA GLY A 70 0.38 25.30 -25.52
C GLY A 70 0.42 24.00 -26.32
N MET A 71 0.63 22.85 -25.67
CA MET A 71 0.61 21.56 -26.35
C MET A 71 -0.82 21.20 -26.82
N ASP A 72 -0.86 20.45 -27.92
CA ASP A 72 -2.10 19.98 -28.55
C ASP A 72 -2.77 18.85 -27.73
N ASP A 73 -4.10 18.86 -27.69
CA ASP A 73 -4.89 17.93 -26.88
C ASP A 73 -4.69 16.47 -27.29
N ASP A 74 -4.53 16.16 -28.59
CA ASP A 74 -4.30 14.78 -29.04
C ASP A 74 -2.94 14.25 -28.57
N ILE A 75 -1.94 15.13 -28.47
CA ILE A 75 -0.62 14.77 -27.95
C ILE A 75 -0.69 14.54 -26.44
N ILE A 76 -1.36 15.43 -25.70
CA ILE A 76 -1.50 15.31 -24.25
C ILE A 76 -2.25 14.03 -23.91
N MET A 77 -3.34 13.71 -24.61
CA MET A 77 -4.09 12.46 -24.42
C MET A 77 -3.21 11.22 -24.63
N LYS A 78 -2.35 11.22 -25.66
CA LYS A 78 -1.44 10.08 -25.93
C LYS A 78 -0.37 9.91 -24.84
N ILE A 79 0.13 11.00 -24.27
CA ILE A 79 1.20 10.93 -23.24
C ILE A 79 0.61 10.59 -21.87
N THR A 80 -0.53 11.17 -21.53
CA THR A 80 -1.12 11.08 -20.18
C THR A 80 -2.15 9.97 -20.06
N GLU A 81 -2.59 9.41 -21.20
CA GLU A 81 -3.69 8.44 -21.31
C GLU A 81 -5.02 8.95 -20.73
N LEU A 82 -5.15 10.26 -20.51
CA LEU A 82 -6.38 10.86 -20.01
C LEU A 82 -7.44 10.95 -21.12
N PRO A 83 -8.73 10.78 -20.78
CA PRO A 83 -9.81 10.95 -21.75
C PRO A 83 -9.97 12.42 -22.15
N ALA A 84 -10.45 12.66 -23.36
CA ALA A 84 -10.67 14.01 -23.92
C ALA A 84 -11.48 14.91 -22.97
N GLU A 85 -12.51 14.36 -22.33
CA GLU A 85 -13.35 15.06 -21.35
C GLU A 85 -12.56 15.60 -20.17
N LYS A 86 -11.54 14.86 -19.70
CA LYS A 86 -10.67 15.29 -18.60
C LYS A 86 -9.72 16.38 -19.07
N ILE A 87 -9.14 16.26 -20.26
CA ILE A 87 -8.27 17.29 -20.84
C ILE A 87 -9.02 18.61 -21.03
N ALA A 88 -10.24 18.57 -21.57
CA ALA A 88 -11.09 19.75 -21.74
C ALA A 88 -11.36 20.48 -20.40
N ARG A 89 -11.66 19.73 -19.33
CA ARG A 89 -11.82 20.30 -17.99
C ARG A 89 -10.53 20.96 -17.48
N LEU A 90 -9.40 20.25 -17.58
CA LEU A 90 -8.11 20.79 -17.14
C LEU A 90 -7.72 22.05 -17.90
N ARG A 91 -8.06 22.14 -19.20
CA ARG A 91 -7.82 23.34 -20.01
C ARG A 91 -8.61 24.54 -19.50
N SER A 92 -9.89 24.34 -19.19
CA SER A 92 -10.71 25.40 -18.56
C SER A 92 -10.19 25.84 -17.19
N GLU A 93 -9.55 24.95 -16.43
CA GLU A 93 -8.96 25.30 -15.13
C GLU A 93 -7.66 26.10 -15.25
N VAL A 94 -6.91 25.94 -16.35
CA VAL A 94 -5.61 26.61 -16.59
C VAL A 94 -5.79 27.98 -17.26
N GLU A 95 -6.85 28.16 -18.04
CA GLU A 95 -7.14 29.41 -18.77
C GLU A 95 -7.90 30.47 -17.92
N LEU A 96 -8.26 30.14 -16.68
CA LEU A 96 -8.81 31.06 -15.68
C LEU A 96 -7.71 31.87 -14.98
#